data_AF-A0A357ECH8-F1
#
_entry.id   AF-A0A357ECH8-F1
#
_cell.length_a   1.000
_cell.length_b   1.000
_cell.length_c   1.000
_cell.angle_alpha   90.00
_cell.angle_beta   90.00
_cell.angle_gamma   90.00
#
_symmetry.space_group_name_H-M   'P 1'
#
loop_
_entity.id
_entity.type
_entity.pdbx_description
1 polymer ?
#
loop_
_entity_poly.entity_id
_entity_poly.type
_entity_poly.pdbx_seq_one_letter_code
_entity_poly.pdbx_strand_id
1 'polypeptide(L)'
;MKRYLDQLRPLFAKGGRYEKYYPIFEMVDAFLYSTPETTHHAPHVRDGIDLKRLMMYVVVALIPCILWSWYNTGYQANLALAKMGMAKTGWRYDLLAAIHIGFDAGSILANMVHGFLYFLPIYLVTLLVGGIWEVV
;
A
#
# COMPACT_ATOMS: atom_id res chain seq x y z
N MET A 1 -16.26 1.79 18.23
CA MET A 1 -15.48 0.94 17.29
C MET A 1 -14.42 0.12 18.04
N LYS A 2 -13.58 0.73 18.89
CA LYS A 2 -12.58 0.02 19.73
C LYS A 2 -13.13 -1.19 20.54
N ARG A 3 -14.27 -1.03 21.23
CA ARG A 3 -14.97 -2.12 21.96
C ARG A 3 -15.31 -3.35 21.11
N TYR A 4 -15.57 -3.18 19.82
CA TYR A 4 -15.90 -4.29 18.91
C TYR A 4 -14.64 -5.06 18.50
N LEU A 5 -13.53 -4.36 18.23
CA LEU A 5 -12.24 -5.03 17.97
C LEU A 5 -11.71 -5.75 19.21
N ASP A 6 -11.83 -5.14 20.40
CA ASP A 6 -11.38 -5.76 21.65
C ASP A 6 -12.16 -7.04 21.99
N GLN A 7 -13.44 -7.14 21.60
CA GLN A 7 -14.24 -8.37 21.75
C GLN A 7 -13.84 -9.49 20.78
N LEU A 8 -13.27 -9.13 19.62
CA LEU A 8 -12.82 -10.09 18.61
C LEU A 8 -11.38 -10.58 18.85
N ARG A 9 -10.52 -9.78 19.51
CA ARG A 9 -9.15 -10.15 19.90
C ARG A 9 -8.97 -11.56 20.47
N PRO A 10 -9.78 -12.05 21.43
CA PRO A 10 -9.57 -13.39 22.00
C PRO A 10 -9.80 -14.54 21.00
N LEU A 11 -10.52 -14.30 19.88
CA LEU A 11 -10.73 -15.32 18.84
C LEU A 11 -9.51 -15.48 17.91
N PHE A 12 -8.65 -14.46 17.86
CA PHE A 12 -7.44 -14.42 17.04
C PHE A 12 -6.16 -14.60 17.87
N ALA A 13 -6.17 -14.33 19.18
CA ALA A 13 -5.03 -14.51 20.07
C ALA A 13 -4.56 -15.99 20.14
N LYS A 14 -3.32 -16.23 20.64
CA LYS A 14 -2.73 -17.57 20.80
C LYS A 14 -3.71 -18.54 21.49
N GLY A 15 -4.11 -19.61 20.80
CA GLY A 15 -5.12 -20.58 21.27
C GLY A 15 -6.56 -20.33 20.79
N GLY A 16 -6.81 -19.28 20.00
CA GLY A 16 -8.10 -18.98 19.38
C GLY A 16 -8.33 -19.71 18.06
N ARG A 17 -9.61 -19.91 17.68
CA ARG A 17 -10.01 -20.64 16.46
C ARG A 17 -9.41 -20.06 15.17
N TYR A 18 -9.06 -18.78 15.17
CA TYR A 18 -8.53 -18.04 14.01
C TYR A 18 -7.08 -17.56 14.20
N GLU A 19 -6.28 -18.25 15.02
CA GLU A 19 -4.87 -17.90 15.28
C GLU A 19 -4.03 -17.68 14.00
N LYS A 20 -4.33 -18.39 12.91
CA LYS A 20 -3.68 -18.20 11.60
C LYS A 20 -3.91 -16.81 10.96
N TYR A 21 -5.01 -16.14 11.31
CA TYR A 21 -5.36 -14.81 10.81
C TYR A 21 -5.01 -13.70 11.81
N TYR A 22 -4.36 -14.05 12.92
CA TYR A 22 -3.84 -13.09 13.90
C TYR A 22 -2.99 -11.98 13.26
N PRO A 23 -2.08 -12.26 12.30
CA PRO A 23 -1.26 -11.21 11.69
C PRO A 23 -2.08 -10.16 10.93
N ILE A 24 -3.14 -10.59 10.24
CA ILE A 24 -4.03 -9.69 9.49
C ILE A 24 -4.86 -8.84 10.45
N PHE A 25 -5.39 -9.46 11.51
CA PHE A 25 -6.14 -8.76 12.54
C PHE A 25 -5.26 -7.73 13.27
N GLU A 26 -4.03 -8.13 13.62
CA GLU A 26 -3.04 -7.25 14.24
C GLU A 26 -2.65 -6.10 13.32
N MET A 27 -2.41 -6.33 12.03
CA MET A 27 -2.15 -5.25 11.05
C MET A 27 -3.28 -4.22 10.99
N VAL A 28 -4.54 -4.66 11.01
CA VAL A 28 -5.71 -3.76 10.95
C VAL A 28 -5.89 -2.99 12.26
N ASP A 29 -5.76 -3.66 13.40
CA ASP A 29 -5.82 -3.01 14.72
C ASP A 29 -4.66 -2.03 14.89
N ALA A 30 -3.47 -2.41 14.42
CA ALA A 30 -2.26 -1.60 14.39
C ALA A 30 -2.38 -0.33 13.54
N PHE A 31 -3.09 -0.40 12.42
CA PHE A 31 -3.32 0.74 11.54
C PHE A 31 -4.28 1.77 12.17
N LEU A 32 -5.33 1.29 12.85
CA LEU A 32 -6.37 2.14 13.42
C LEU A 32 -6.08 2.62 14.85
N TYR A 33 -5.34 1.83 15.63
CA TYR A 33 -5.15 2.04 17.06
C TYR A 33 -3.69 1.82 17.50
N SER A 34 -3.26 2.64 18.46
CA SER A 34 -1.97 2.47 19.13
C SER A 34 -2.02 1.27 20.08
N THR A 35 -0.96 0.47 20.10
CA THR A 35 -0.81 -0.66 21.02
C THR A 35 -0.78 -0.12 22.46
N PRO A 36 -1.64 -0.62 23.37
CA PRO A 36 -1.68 -0.16 24.76
C PRO A 36 -0.64 -0.83 25.69
N GLU A 37 0.34 -1.55 25.13
CA GLU A 37 1.39 -2.24 25.90
C GLU A 37 2.26 -1.22 26.64
N THR A 38 2.22 -1.26 27.98
CA THR A 38 3.04 -0.41 28.84
C THR A 38 4.23 -1.19 29.37
N THR A 39 5.38 -0.54 29.53
CA THR A 39 6.57 -1.17 30.12
C THR A 39 6.30 -1.61 31.56
N HIS A 40 6.43 -2.92 31.82
CA HIS A 40 6.24 -3.50 33.16
C HIS A 40 7.41 -3.25 34.11
N HIS A 41 8.61 -2.97 33.59
CA HIS A 41 9.82 -2.68 34.35
C HIS A 41 10.42 -1.33 33.96
N ALA A 42 11.12 -0.69 34.89
CA ALA A 42 11.75 0.61 34.65
C ALA A 42 12.93 0.47 33.67
N PRO A 43 12.89 1.10 32.48
CA PRO A 43 14.02 1.10 31.56
C PRO A 43 15.07 2.12 31.98
N HIS A 44 16.33 1.91 31.57
CA HIS A 44 17.46 2.80 31.85
C HIS A 44 17.27 4.20 31.23
N VAL A 45 16.65 4.28 30.04
CA VAL A 45 16.25 5.52 29.36
C VAL A 45 14.87 5.28 28.73
N ARG A 46 13.97 6.24 28.84
CA ARG A 46 12.65 6.21 28.19
C ARG A 46 12.69 7.06 26.93
N ASP A 47 12.50 6.44 25.78
CA ASP A 47 12.20 7.16 24.53
C ASP A 47 10.72 7.57 24.51
N GLY A 48 10.44 8.81 24.13
CA GLY A 48 9.08 9.34 23.97
C GLY A 48 8.52 9.14 22.56
N ILE A 49 9.33 8.63 21.62
CA ILE A 49 8.92 8.42 20.23
C ILE A 49 8.13 7.13 20.11
N ASP A 50 6.90 7.27 19.63
CA ASP A 50 6.11 6.13 19.16
C ASP A 50 6.59 5.74 17.76
N LEU A 51 7.44 4.70 17.70
CA LEU A 51 8.03 4.18 16.45
C LEU A 51 6.97 3.83 15.40
N LYS A 52 5.84 3.29 15.84
CA LYS A 52 4.74 2.87 14.96
C LYS A 52 4.06 4.08 14.32
N ARG A 53 3.86 5.14 15.10
CA ARG A 53 3.32 6.41 14.59
C ARG A 53 4.29 7.08 13.61
N LEU A 54 5.58 7.07 13.92
CA LEU A 54 6.61 7.61 13.03
C LEU A 54 6.60 6.88 11.67
N MET A 55 6.46 5.56 11.66
CA MET A 55 6.36 4.78 10.43
C MET A 55 5.15 5.21 9.58
N MET A 56 3.99 5.47 10.19
CA MET A 56 2.82 5.97 9.45
C MET A 56 3.04 7.38 8.89
N TYR A 57 3.72 8.27 9.61
CA TYR A 57 4.04 9.60 9.09
C TYR A 57 4.93 9.55 7.86
N VAL A 58 5.88 8.60 7.81
CA VAL A 58 6.70 8.37 6.61
C VAL A 58 5.84 7.97 5.43
N VAL A 59 4.88 7.06 5.62
CA VAL A 59 3.94 6.65 4.56
C VAL A 59 3.12 7.84 4.05
N VAL A 60 2.59 8.68 4.94
CA VAL A 60 1.83 9.88 4.55
C VAL A 60 2.72 10.88 3.78
N ALA A 61 3.97 11.06 4.20
CA ALA A 61 4.92 11.93 3.52
C ALA A 61 5.29 11.45 2.10
N LEU A 62 5.17 10.15 1.82
CA LEU A 62 5.44 9.57 0.50
C LEU A 62 4.28 9.73 -0.49
N ILE A 63 3.05 10.02 -0.04
CA ILE A 63 1.87 10.20 -0.90
C ILE A 63 2.12 11.19 -2.05
N PRO A 64 2.63 12.43 -1.84
CA PRO A 64 2.87 13.36 -2.93
C PRO A 64 3.92 12.84 -3.93
N CYS A 65 4.92 12.09 -3.47
CA CYS A 65 5.94 11.48 -4.32
C CYS A 65 5.33 10.37 -5.20
N ILE A 66 4.45 9.54 -4.64
CA ILE A 66 3.75 8.48 -5.36
C ILE A 66 2.83 9.06 -6.44
N LEU A 67 2.07 10.11 -6.12
CA LEU A 67 1.20 10.79 -7.09
C LEU A 67 2.01 11.37 -8.26
N TRP A 68 3.16 11.98 -7.98
CA TRP A 68 4.05 12.49 -9.02
C TRP A 68 4.65 11.36 -9.86
N SER A 69 5.01 10.23 -9.25
CA SER A 69 5.49 9.04 -9.96
C SER A 69 4.46 8.53 -10.97
N TRP A 70 3.18 8.42 -10.57
CA TRP A 70 2.13 7.95 -11.49
C TRP A 70 1.99 8.86 -12.70
N TYR A 71 1.93 10.17 -12.48
CA TYR A 71 1.85 11.14 -13.59
C TYR A 71 3.09 11.07 -14.49
N ASN A 72 4.29 11.07 -13.92
CA ASN A 72 5.54 11.12 -14.67
C ASN A 72 5.77 9.85 -15.51
N THR A 73 5.57 8.68 -14.92
CA THR A 73 5.73 7.39 -15.62
C THR A 73 4.71 7.24 -16.74
N GLY A 74 3.44 7.59 -16.49
CA GLY A 74 2.41 7.51 -17.52
C GLY A 74 2.58 8.52 -18.65
N TYR A 75 3.02 9.75 -18.33
CA TYR A 75 3.34 10.76 -19.34
C TYR A 75 4.48 10.29 -20.26
N GLN A 76 5.55 9.73 -19.71
CA GLN A 76 6.66 9.20 -20.51
C GLN A 76 6.22 8.01 -21.37
N ALA A 77 5.37 7.13 -20.84
CA ALA A 77 4.85 5.99 -21.58
C ALA A 77 3.95 6.41 -22.76
N ASN A 78 3.02 7.36 -22.54
CA ASN A 78 2.16 7.90 -23.60
C ASN A 78 2.95 8.70 -24.65
N LEU A 79 3.96 9.47 -24.21
CA LEU A 79 4.87 10.17 -25.11
C LEU A 79 5.69 9.19 -25.98
N ALA A 80 6.16 8.08 -25.40
CA ALA A 80 6.87 7.04 -26.15
C ALA A 80 5.95 6.36 -27.17
N LEU A 81 4.69 6.06 -26.81
CA LEU A 81 3.69 5.53 -27.74
C LEU A 81 3.44 6.47 -28.92
N ALA A 82 3.30 7.77 -28.65
CA ALA A 82 3.07 8.79 -29.68
C ALA A 82 4.29 9.00 -30.60
N LYS A 83 5.51 9.03 -30.05
CA LYS A 83 6.74 9.31 -30.82
C LYS A 83 7.32 8.10 -31.54
N MET A 84 7.27 6.91 -30.91
CA MET A 84 7.92 5.70 -31.42
C MET A 84 6.94 4.77 -32.16
N GLY A 85 5.64 5.08 -32.18
CA GLY A 85 4.64 4.26 -32.86
C GLY A 85 4.56 2.83 -32.33
N MET A 86 4.86 2.64 -31.04
CA MET A 86 4.93 1.32 -30.42
C MET A 86 3.57 0.62 -30.49
N ALA A 87 3.58 -0.68 -30.79
CA ALA A 87 2.38 -1.50 -30.79
C ALA A 87 1.79 -1.53 -29.36
N LYS A 88 0.52 -1.09 -29.23
CA LYS A 88 -0.25 -1.12 -27.98
C LYS A 88 -0.52 -2.58 -27.59
N THR A 89 0.46 -3.22 -26.97
CA THR A 89 0.49 -4.67 -26.74
C THR A 89 0.61 -4.99 -25.27
N GLY A 90 -0.31 -5.78 -24.77
CA GLY A 90 -0.32 -6.28 -23.39
C GLY A 90 -1.51 -5.80 -22.57
N TRP A 91 -1.76 -6.54 -21.49
CA TRP A 91 -2.94 -6.40 -20.63
C TRP A 91 -3.18 -4.97 -20.10
N ARG A 92 -2.12 -4.16 -19.93
CA ARG A 92 -2.23 -2.76 -19.48
C ARG A 92 -2.95 -1.89 -20.50
N TYR A 93 -2.65 -2.09 -21.78
CA TYR A 93 -3.28 -1.37 -22.88
C TYR A 93 -4.69 -1.86 -23.14
N ASP A 94 -4.91 -3.17 -23.04
CA ASP A 94 -6.23 -3.79 -23.15
C ASP A 94 -7.18 -3.28 -22.05
N LEU A 95 -6.68 -3.13 -20.82
CA LEU A 95 -7.45 -2.58 -19.72
C LEU A 95 -7.76 -1.09 -19.92
N LEU A 96 -6.79 -0.29 -20.41
CA LEU A 96 -7.02 1.12 -20.74
C LEU A 96 -8.03 1.30 -21.88
N ALA A 97 -7.96 0.43 -22.89
CA ALA A 97 -8.91 0.40 -23.99
C ALA A 97 -10.31 0.01 -23.50
N ALA A 98 -10.43 -0.97 -22.60
CA ALA A 98 -11.71 -1.36 -21.99
C ALA A 98 -12.34 -0.21 -21.17
N ILE A 99 -11.51 0.55 -20.45
CA ILE A 99 -11.96 1.72 -19.65
C ILE A 99 -12.21 2.95 -20.54
N HIS A 100 -12.00 2.86 -21.86
CA HIS A 100 -12.18 3.95 -22.84
C HIS A 100 -11.36 5.22 -22.54
N ILE A 101 -10.25 5.08 -21.80
CA ILE A 101 -9.34 6.18 -21.53
C ILE A 101 -8.36 6.29 -22.71
N GLY A 102 -8.38 7.42 -23.42
CA GLY A 102 -7.50 7.67 -24.56
C GLY A 102 -6.01 7.70 -24.16
N PHE A 103 -5.13 7.44 -25.12
CA PHE A 103 -3.66 7.43 -24.92
C PHE A 103 -3.01 8.79 -25.21
N ASP A 104 -3.68 9.88 -24.83
CA ASP A 104 -3.19 11.24 -25.11
C ASP A 104 -2.24 11.70 -24.01
N ALA A 105 -1.02 12.10 -24.40
CA ALA A 105 -0.01 12.64 -23.50
C ALA A 105 -0.44 14.00 -22.89
N GLY A 106 -1.38 14.71 -23.50
CA GLY A 106 -1.95 15.96 -22.97
C GLY A 106 -2.97 15.76 -21.85
N SER A 107 -3.52 14.54 -21.69
CA SER A 107 -4.52 14.26 -20.66
C SER A 107 -3.86 13.79 -19.36
N ILE A 108 -3.97 14.63 -18.32
CA ILE A 108 -3.43 14.33 -16.98
C ILE A 108 -4.02 13.02 -16.43
N LEU A 109 -5.32 12.80 -16.62
CA LEU A 109 -6.02 11.61 -16.12
C LEU A 109 -5.54 10.35 -16.85
N ALA A 110 -5.38 10.41 -18.18
CA ALA A 110 -4.87 9.28 -18.95
C ALA A 110 -3.45 8.89 -18.53
N ASN A 111 -2.58 9.89 -18.32
CA ASN A 111 -1.22 9.67 -17.83
C ASN A 111 -1.23 9.05 -16.43
N MET A 112 -2.02 9.59 -15.50
CA MET A 112 -2.07 9.06 -14.13
C MET A 112 -2.57 7.60 -14.08
N VAL A 113 -3.63 7.26 -14.82
CA VAL A 113 -4.16 5.89 -14.85
C VAL A 113 -3.17 4.94 -15.53
N HIS A 114 -2.51 5.37 -16.61
CA HIS A 114 -1.49 4.55 -17.25
C HIS A 114 -0.30 4.28 -16.32
N GLY A 115 0.20 5.29 -15.61
CA GLY A 115 1.26 5.13 -14.62
C GLY A 115 0.85 4.28 -13.41
N PHE A 116 -0.39 4.41 -12.94
CA PHE A 116 -0.94 3.56 -11.88
C PHE A 116 -0.93 2.07 -12.27
N LEU A 117 -1.21 1.73 -13.53
CA LEU A 117 -1.16 0.34 -14.01
C LEU A 117 0.26 -0.25 -14.07
N TYR A 118 1.30 0.59 -14.11
CA TYR A 118 2.67 0.14 -13.90
C TYR A 118 3.00 -0.07 -12.43
N PHE A 119 2.50 0.82 -11.56
CA PHE A 119 2.75 0.79 -10.12
C PHE A 119 2.05 -0.38 -9.42
N LEU A 120 0.77 -0.63 -9.73
CA LEU A 120 -0.07 -1.59 -9.00
C LEU A 120 0.50 -3.02 -8.93
N PRO A 121 0.97 -3.65 -10.02
CA PRO A 121 1.52 -4.99 -9.96
C PRO A 121 2.82 -5.04 -9.13
N ILE A 122 3.66 -4.03 -9.26
CA ILE A 122 4.93 -3.95 -8.53
C ILE A 122 4.64 -3.83 -7.03
N TYR A 123 3.76 -2.90 -6.65
CA TYR A 123 3.38 -2.68 -5.27
C TYR A 123 2.75 -3.94 -4.64
N LEU A 124 1.83 -4.60 -5.36
CA LEU A 124 1.17 -5.82 -4.88
C LEU A 124 2.16 -6.97 -4.67
N VAL A 125 3.10 -7.19 -5.60
CA VAL A 125 4.13 -8.23 -5.43
C VAL A 125 5.03 -7.92 -4.23
N THR A 126 5.45 -6.66 -4.05
CA THR A 126 6.31 -6.29 -2.91
C THR A 126 5.62 -6.52 -1.56
N LEU A 127 4.34 -6.14 -1.43
CA LEU A 127 3.58 -6.34 -0.20
C LEU A 127 3.31 -7.82 0.08
N LEU A 128 2.92 -8.60 -0.94
CA LEU A 128 2.62 -10.01 -0.75
C LEU A 128 3.87 -10.81 -0.39
N VAL A 129 4.96 -10.66 -1.15
CA VAL A 129 6.19 -11.41 -0.90
C VAL A 129 6.81 -10.99 0.43
N GLY A 130 6.85 -9.68 0.73
CA GLY A 130 7.34 -9.16 2.00
C GLY A 130 6.50 -9.66 3.18
N GLY A 131 5.17 -9.54 3.10
CA GLY A 131 4.27 -9.99 4.16
C GLY A 131 4.28 -11.50 4.39
N ILE A 132 4.43 -12.30 3.33
CA ILE A 132 4.56 -13.77 3.48
C ILE A 132 5.86 -14.09 4.23
N TRP A 133 6.99 -13.50 3.86
CA TRP A 133 8.27 -13.77 4.52
C TRP A 133 8.39 -13.18 5.92
N GLU A 134 7.62 -12.15 6.25
CA GLU A 134 7.57 -11.57 7.60
C GLU A 134 6.75 -12.44 8.57
N VAL A 135 5.74 -13.16 8.04
CA VAL A 135 4.82 -13.98 8.84
C VAL A 135 5.27 -15.44 8.96
N VAL A 136 5.96 -15.98 7.95
CA VAL A 136 6.51 -17.36 7.93
C VAL A 136 7.80 -17.44 8.73
#